data_AF-A0A1Q7ZNA2-F1
#
_entry.id   AF-A0A1Q7ZNA2-F1
#
_cell.length_a   1.000
_cell.length_b   1.000
_cell.length_c   1.000
_cell.angle_alpha   90.00
_cell.angle_beta   90.00
_cell.angle_gamma   90.00
#
_symmetry.space_group_name_H-M   'P 1'
#
loop_
_entity.id
_entity.type
_entity.pdbx_description
1 polymer ?
#
loop_
_entity_poly.entity_id
_entity_poly.type
_entity_poly.pdbx_seq_one_letter_code
_entity_poly.pdbx_strand_id
1 'polypeptide(L)'
;MSADSRAGNVARRSAFDNRTTVRRLHGIEYRMFENSDDIHDFINTEVRRELETDRASMVANPRQDDLINSLPKRKWKVEVVNLEEIQLNPVILNSSDVKTGQKFVERLRQRRIELRKALEVSEVAIWPIVLLREAHLLVDGYCRHSTLKEMSIPEAYGYVGRILDK
;
A
#
# COMPACT_ATOMS: atom_id res chain seq x y z
N MET A 1 -4.22 36.93 -14.26
CA MET A 1 -4.95 35.71 -14.67
C MET A 1 -3.94 34.62 -15.00
N SER A 2 -3.93 33.54 -14.21
CA SER A 2 -3.64 32.16 -14.65
C SER A 2 -3.76 31.28 -13.40
N ALA A 3 -5.00 30.89 -13.12
CA ALA A 3 -5.31 29.74 -12.31
C ALA A 3 -5.53 28.60 -13.30
N ASP A 4 -4.64 27.61 -13.32
CA ASP A 4 -4.97 26.27 -13.79
C ASP A 4 -3.86 25.29 -13.41
N SER A 5 -4.06 24.61 -12.30
CA SER A 5 -3.33 23.39 -11.90
C SER A 5 -4.17 22.67 -10.84
N ARG A 6 -5.45 22.41 -11.16
CA ARG A 6 -6.37 21.74 -10.25
C ARG A 6 -7.43 20.94 -11.01
N ALA A 7 -7.02 19.85 -11.66
CA ALA A 7 -7.93 18.75 -12.00
C ALA A 7 -7.14 17.57 -12.58
N GLY A 8 -7.48 16.36 -12.15
CA GLY A 8 -7.47 15.22 -13.05
C GLY A 8 -6.29 14.26 -12.97
N ASN A 9 -6.05 13.65 -11.81
CA ASN A 9 -5.52 12.27 -11.80
C ASN A 9 -6.69 11.29 -12.01
N VAL A 10 -7.52 11.57 -13.02
CA VAL A 10 -8.65 10.73 -13.44
C VAL A 10 -8.18 9.95 -14.66
N ALA A 11 -8.11 8.63 -14.49
CA ALA A 11 -8.00 7.62 -15.54
C ALA A 11 -6.66 7.54 -16.32
N ARG A 12 -5.63 6.97 -15.68
CA ARG A 12 -4.94 5.87 -16.36
C ARG A 12 -5.65 4.58 -15.97
N ARG A 13 -6.49 4.04 -16.87
CA ARG A 13 -7.01 2.68 -16.70
C ARG A 13 -5.82 1.75 -16.55
N SER A 14 -5.68 1.10 -15.40
CA SER A 14 -4.64 0.09 -15.23
C SER A 14 -4.99 -1.10 -16.13
N ALA A 15 -4.01 -1.90 -16.56
CA ALA A 15 -4.24 -3.16 -17.28
C ALA A 15 -5.05 -4.20 -16.47
N PHE A 16 -5.57 -3.81 -15.32
CA PHE A 16 -6.22 -4.64 -14.33
C PHE A 16 -7.65 -4.20 -14.00
N ASP A 17 -8.16 -3.10 -14.57
CA ASP A 17 -9.45 -2.52 -14.16
C ASP A 17 -10.64 -3.49 -14.29
N ASN A 18 -10.61 -4.41 -15.27
CA ASN A 18 -11.65 -5.43 -15.47
C ASN A 18 -11.54 -6.66 -14.53
N ARG A 19 -10.49 -6.74 -13.71
CA ARG A 19 -10.21 -7.87 -12.81
C ARG A 19 -10.45 -7.55 -11.33
N THR A 20 -10.85 -6.30 -11.05
CA THR A 20 -11.09 -5.83 -9.68
C THR A 20 -12.57 -5.94 -9.28
N THR A 21 -12.80 -6.22 -8.01
CA THR A 21 -14.10 -6.11 -7.35
C THR A 21 -14.10 -4.92 -6.40
N VAL A 22 -15.30 -4.45 -6.03
CA VAL A 22 -15.48 -3.49 -4.95
C VAL A 22 -16.12 -4.19 -3.78
N ARG A 23 -15.49 -4.11 -2.59
CA ARG A 23 -16.05 -4.62 -1.33
C ARG A 23 -16.09 -3.52 -0.28
N ARG A 24 -16.91 -3.71 0.75
CA ARG A 24 -17.02 -2.77 1.87
C ARG A 24 -16.75 -3.49 3.19
N LEU A 25 -15.95 -2.87 4.04
CA LEU A 25 -15.65 -3.35 5.40
C LEU A 25 -15.57 -2.13 6.33
N HIS A 26 -16.29 -2.17 7.46
CA HIS A 26 -16.33 -1.08 8.44
C HIS A 26 -16.65 0.30 7.82
N GLY A 27 -17.54 0.34 6.82
CA GLY A 27 -17.92 1.56 6.10
C GLY A 27 -16.92 2.02 5.04
N ILE A 28 -15.77 1.36 4.89
CA ILE A 28 -14.74 1.70 3.91
C ILE A 28 -14.89 0.85 2.65
N GLU A 29 -14.88 1.50 1.49
CA GLU A 29 -14.86 0.81 0.19
C GLU A 29 -13.43 0.44 -0.22
N TYR A 30 -13.29 -0.78 -0.73
CA TYR A 30 -12.04 -1.33 -1.22
C TYR A 30 -12.20 -1.77 -2.67
N ARG A 31 -11.28 -1.32 -3.53
CA ARG A 31 -11.11 -1.87 -4.88
C ARG A 31 -9.98 -2.90 -4.83
N MET A 32 -10.24 -4.15 -5.20
CA MET A 32 -9.27 -5.23 -5.00
C MET A 32 -9.39 -6.40 -5.96
N PHE A 33 -8.29 -7.14 -6.11
CA PHE A 33 -8.25 -8.45 -6.74
C PHE A 33 -8.63 -9.54 -5.75
N GLU A 34 -9.33 -10.56 -6.23
CA GLU A 34 -9.68 -11.73 -5.43
C GLU A 34 -8.87 -12.97 -5.83
N ASN A 35 -8.44 -13.04 -7.09
CA ASN A 35 -7.64 -14.13 -7.61
C ASN A 35 -6.16 -14.00 -7.15
N SER A 36 -5.59 -15.10 -6.66
CA SER A 36 -4.21 -15.16 -6.17
C SER A 36 -3.16 -14.74 -7.20
N ASP A 37 -3.37 -15.08 -8.48
CA ASP A 37 -2.43 -14.80 -9.57
C ASP A 37 -2.50 -13.33 -9.96
N ASP A 38 -3.70 -12.74 -10.00
CA ASP A 38 -3.87 -11.30 -10.22
C ASP A 38 -3.24 -10.47 -9.09
N ILE A 39 -3.40 -10.92 -7.84
CA ILE A 39 -2.72 -10.28 -6.70
C ILE A 39 -1.20 -10.42 -6.86
N HIS A 40 -0.71 -11.62 -7.20
CA HIS A 40 0.72 -11.86 -7.40
C HIS A 40 1.31 -10.95 -8.49
N ASP A 41 0.65 -10.84 -9.64
CA ASP A 41 1.04 -9.94 -10.72
C ASP A 41 1.05 -8.48 -10.27
N PHE A 42 -0.03 -8.03 -9.60
CA PHE A 42 -0.12 -6.66 -9.09
C PHE A 42 1.01 -6.33 -8.10
N ILE A 43 1.28 -7.22 -7.15
CA ILE A 43 2.37 -7.03 -6.19
C ILE A 43 3.72 -6.95 -6.91
N ASN A 44 3.98 -7.85 -7.85
CA ASN A 44 5.29 -7.94 -8.50
C ASN A 44 5.52 -6.91 -9.62
N THR A 45 4.47 -6.24 -10.10
CA THR A 45 4.56 -5.20 -11.14
C THR A 45 4.45 -3.79 -10.58
N GLU A 46 3.47 -3.52 -9.71
CA GLU A 46 3.20 -2.17 -9.22
C GLU A 46 3.88 -1.94 -7.86
N VAL A 47 3.53 -2.74 -6.84
CA VAL A 47 4.06 -2.55 -5.48
C VAL A 47 5.57 -2.71 -5.44
N ARG A 48 6.10 -3.75 -6.10
CA ARG A 48 7.53 -3.99 -6.20
C ARG A 48 8.26 -2.84 -6.89
N ARG A 49 7.72 -2.31 -7.99
CA ARG A 49 8.33 -1.19 -8.73
C ARG A 49 8.39 0.09 -7.89
N GLU A 50 7.33 0.37 -7.12
CA GLU A 50 7.31 1.50 -6.19
C GLU A 50 8.37 1.33 -5.10
N LEU A 51 8.44 0.17 -4.46
CA LEU A 51 9.46 -0.14 -3.45
C LEU A 51 10.88 -0.05 -4.01
N GLU A 52 11.13 -0.57 -5.21
CA GLU A 52 12.44 -0.48 -5.87
C GLU A 52 12.83 0.99 -6.14
N THR A 53 11.86 1.83 -6.52
CA THR A 53 12.07 3.26 -6.75
C THR A 53 12.37 4.00 -5.45
N ASP A 54 11.61 3.72 -4.39
CA ASP A 54 11.83 4.29 -3.06
C ASP A 54 13.17 3.85 -2.45
N ARG A 55 13.60 2.60 -2.66
CA ARG A 55 14.90 2.11 -2.18
C ARG A 55 16.07 2.70 -2.97
N ALA A 56 15.93 2.83 -4.28
CA ALA A 56 16.95 3.47 -5.12
C ALA A 56 17.16 4.93 -4.71
N SER A 57 16.11 5.63 -4.28
CA SER A 57 16.20 6.99 -3.75
C SER A 57 16.76 7.08 -2.34
N MET A 58 17.10 5.96 -1.69
CA MET A 58 17.65 5.86 -0.33
C MET A 58 19.12 5.34 -0.30
N VAL A 59 19.83 5.30 -1.44
CA VAL A 59 21.20 4.76 -1.57
C VAL A 59 21.31 3.27 -1.15
N ALA A 60 20.21 2.52 -1.24
CA ALA A 60 20.24 1.05 -1.12
C ALA A 60 20.14 0.45 -2.52
N ASN A 61 20.99 -0.53 -2.85
CA ASN A 61 20.84 -1.28 -4.09
C ASN A 61 19.57 -2.15 -4.00
N PRO A 62 18.49 -1.86 -4.74
CA PRO A 62 17.23 -2.57 -4.60
C PRO A 62 17.34 -4.06 -4.93
N ARG A 63 18.32 -4.44 -5.76
CA ARG A 63 18.57 -5.84 -6.14
C ARG A 63 19.10 -6.70 -4.98
N GLN A 64 19.57 -6.08 -3.90
CA GLN A 64 20.06 -6.76 -2.70
C GLN A 64 19.06 -6.68 -1.54
N ASP A 65 17.88 -6.09 -1.75
CA ASP A 65 16.86 -5.97 -0.70
C ASP A 65 16.11 -7.31 -0.55
N ASP A 66 16.33 -7.98 0.59
CA ASP A 66 15.71 -9.27 0.90
C ASP A 66 14.17 -9.21 0.92
N LEU A 67 13.59 -8.07 1.32
CA LEU A 67 12.14 -7.89 1.32
C LEU A 67 11.63 -7.93 -0.13
N ILE A 68 12.20 -7.10 -1.00
CA ILE A 68 11.82 -7.01 -2.43
C ILE A 68 12.02 -8.37 -3.11
N ASN A 69 13.16 -9.01 -2.89
CA ASN A 69 13.50 -10.30 -3.48
C ASN A 69 12.65 -11.47 -2.95
N SER A 70 11.97 -11.29 -1.81
CA SER A 70 11.04 -12.30 -1.28
C SER A 70 9.64 -12.23 -1.91
N LEU A 71 9.19 -11.08 -2.43
CA LEU A 71 7.82 -10.88 -2.91
C LEU A 71 7.39 -11.88 -4.01
N PRO A 72 8.23 -12.19 -5.03
CA PRO A 72 7.84 -13.13 -6.09
C PRO A 72 7.65 -14.57 -5.61
N LYS A 73 8.27 -14.93 -4.48
CA LYS A 73 8.28 -16.31 -3.93
C LYS A 73 7.05 -16.61 -3.08
N ARG A 74 6.14 -15.66 -2.94
CA ARG A 74 5.01 -15.73 -2.01
C ARG A 74 3.73 -16.05 -2.74
N LYS A 75 2.87 -16.83 -2.10
CA LYS A 75 1.46 -16.96 -2.49
C LYS A 75 0.66 -15.87 -1.79
N TRP A 76 -0.08 -15.10 -2.58
CA TRP A 76 -0.83 -13.95 -2.10
C TRP A 76 -2.32 -14.29 -2.01
N LYS A 77 -2.96 -13.81 -0.94
CA LYS A 77 -4.41 -13.92 -0.77
C LYS A 77 -4.96 -12.64 -0.18
N VAL A 78 -6.21 -12.32 -0.52
CA VAL A 78 -6.96 -11.30 0.18
C VAL A 78 -7.49 -11.86 1.51
N GLU A 79 -7.26 -11.14 2.60
CA GLU A 79 -7.70 -11.49 3.96
C GLU A 79 -8.19 -10.24 4.68
N VAL A 80 -9.10 -10.42 5.65
CA VAL A 80 -9.38 -9.39 6.65
C VAL A 80 -8.32 -9.52 7.74
N VAL A 81 -7.68 -8.41 8.09
CA VAL A 81 -6.59 -8.37 9.06
C VAL A 81 -6.84 -7.34 10.15
N ASN A 82 -6.38 -7.64 11.36
CA ASN A 82 -6.41 -6.73 12.50
C ASN A 82 -5.29 -5.70 12.38
N LEU A 83 -5.64 -4.41 12.39
CA LEU A 83 -4.67 -3.32 12.21
C LEU A 83 -3.73 -3.14 13.41
N GLU A 84 -4.11 -3.62 14.60
CA GLU A 84 -3.28 -3.57 15.81
C GLU A 84 -2.13 -4.58 15.79
N GLU A 85 -2.27 -5.67 15.04
CA GLU A 85 -1.27 -6.75 14.97
C GLU A 85 -0.18 -6.47 13.92
N ILE A 86 -0.36 -5.43 13.10
CA ILE A 86 0.51 -5.14 11.97
C ILE A 86 1.74 -4.34 12.43
N GLN A 87 2.92 -4.88 12.12
CA GLN A 87 4.20 -4.26 12.37
C GLN A 87 4.59 -3.33 11.22
N LEU A 88 4.97 -2.10 11.54
CA LEU A 88 5.50 -1.16 10.58
C LEU A 88 7.02 -1.36 10.43
N ASN A 89 7.53 -1.38 9.20
CA ASN A 89 8.98 -1.46 8.98
C ASN A 89 9.67 -0.16 9.45
N PRO A 90 10.51 -0.19 10.50
CA PRO A 90 11.17 1.01 11.03
C PRO A 90 12.18 1.61 10.05
N VAL A 91 12.75 0.81 9.14
CA VAL A 91 13.67 1.30 8.10
C VAL A 91 12.93 2.24 7.14
N ILE A 92 11.69 1.91 6.79
CA ILE A 92 10.86 2.76 5.92
C ILE A 92 10.42 4.01 6.68
N LEU A 93 9.96 3.87 7.93
CA LEU A 93 9.53 5.02 8.74
C LEU A 93 10.64 6.05 8.95
N ASN A 94 11.88 5.59 9.13
CA ASN A 94 13.02 6.47 9.36
C ASN A 94 13.70 6.91 8.05
N SER A 95 13.14 6.57 6.90
CA SER A 95 13.70 6.95 5.61
C SER A 95 13.50 8.42 5.28
N SER A 96 14.44 8.95 4.50
CA SER A 96 14.37 10.28 3.92
C SER A 96 14.63 10.18 2.43
N ASP A 97 13.95 11.01 1.65
CA ASP A 97 14.22 11.12 0.22
C ASP A 97 15.58 11.80 0.02
N VAL A 98 16.51 11.16 -0.69
CA VAL A 98 17.88 11.68 -0.84
C VAL A 98 17.94 12.98 -1.63
N LYS A 99 16.97 13.27 -2.50
CA LYS A 99 16.97 14.49 -3.33
C LYS A 99 16.46 15.71 -2.58
N THR A 100 15.39 15.53 -1.81
CA THR A 100 14.65 16.60 -1.14
C THR A 100 14.97 16.70 0.35
N GLY A 101 15.59 15.66 0.93
CA GLY A 101 15.83 15.53 2.37
C GLY A 101 14.57 15.31 3.20
N GLN A 102 13.39 15.26 2.58
CA GLN A 102 12.13 15.16 3.28
C GLN A 102 11.95 13.77 3.91
N LYS A 103 11.54 13.73 5.18
CA LYS A 103 11.32 12.48 5.91
C LYS A 103 10.03 11.80 5.43
N PHE A 104 10.05 10.48 5.36
CA PHE A 104 8.88 9.69 4.97
C PHE A 104 7.66 9.99 5.87
N VAL A 105 7.87 10.08 7.18
CA VAL A 105 6.80 10.37 8.16
C VAL A 105 6.14 11.74 7.91
N GLU A 106 6.88 12.74 7.42
CA GLU A 106 6.33 14.05 7.10
C GLU A 106 5.41 13.98 5.87
N ARG A 107 5.86 13.29 4.81
CA ARG A 107 5.01 13.02 3.63
C ARG A 107 3.76 12.23 4.01
N LEU A 108 3.95 11.23 4.87
CA LEU A 108 2.86 10.37 5.35
C LEU A 108 1.80 11.19 6.09
N ARG A 109 2.20 12.14 6.95
CA ARG A 109 1.27 12.98 7.72
C ARG A 109 0.30 13.74 6.81
N GLN A 110 0.80 14.40 5.76
CA GLN A 110 -0.04 15.17 4.85
C GLN A 110 -0.99 14.25 4.06
N ARG A 111 -0.47 13.15 3.51
CA ARG A 111 -1.28 12.17 2.74
C ARG A 111 -2.38 11.54 3.59
N ARG A 112 -2.13 11.33 4.89
CA ARG A 112 -3.12 10.76 5.82
C ARG A 112 -4.31 11.70 6.04
N ILE A 113 -4.07 13.00 6.16
CA ILE A 113 -5.14 14.01 6.30
C ILE A 113 -6.02 14.03 5.06
N GLU A 114 -5.41 14.01 3.88
CA GLU A 114 -6.14 13.99 2.60
C GLU A 114 -6.95 12.71 2.44
N LEU A 115 -6.33 11.55 2.73
CA LEU A 115 -7.02 10.26 2.67
C LEU A 115 -8.18 10.19 3.65
N ARG A 116 -7.97 10.65 4.90
CA ARG A 116 -9.02 10.66 5.93
C ARG A 116 -10.24 11.45 5.45
N LYS A 117 -10.02 12.67 4.94
CA LYS A 117 -11.10 13.51 4.42
C LYS A 117 -11.86 12.79 3.30
N ALA A 118 -11.15 12.22 2.33
CA ALA A 118 -11.78 11.51 1.21
C ALA A 118 -12.59 10.28 1.66
N LEU A 119 -12.12 9.56 2.68
CA LEU A 119 -12.83 8.42 3.27
C LEU A 119 -14.08 8.86 4.05
N GLU A 120 -13.98 9.93 4.85
CA GLU A 120 -15.10 10.47 5.63
C GLU A 120 -16.27 10.92 4.75
N VAL A 121 -15.99 11.43 3.55
CA VAL A 121 -17.03 11.81 2.56
C VAL A 121 -17.39 10.69 1.58
N SER A 122 -16.86 9.47 1.76
CA SER A 122 -17.09 8.30 0.89
C SER A 122 -16.77 8.54 -0.60
N GLU A 123 -15.80 9.39 -0.91
CA GLU A 123 -15.44 9.75 -2.30
C GLU A 123 -14.42 8.81 -2.93
N VAL A 124 -13.86 7.86 -2.17
CA VAL A 124 -12.75 7.03 -2.63
C VAL A 124 -12.86 5.58 -2.15
N ALA A 125 -12.68 4.66 -3.10
CA ALA A 125 -12.37 3.27 -2.79
C ALA A 125 -10.85 3.09 -2.70
N ILE A 126 -10.37 2.48 -1.62
CA ILE A 126 -8.93 2.29 -1.39
C ILE A 126 -8.47 0.89 -1.81
N TRP A 127 -7.18 0.72 -2.07
CA TRP A 127 -6.60 -0.61 -2.27
C TRP A 127 -6.33 -1.31 -0.91
N PRO A 128 -6.37 -2.64 -0.83
CA PRO A 128 -5.93 -3.39 0.35
C PRO A 128 -4.49 -3.07 0.74
N ILE A 129 -4.17 -3.12 2.04
CA ILE A 129 -2.79 -3.02 2.53
C ILE A 129 -1.99 -4.29 2.19
N VAL A 130 -0.67 -4.21 2.06
CA VAL A 130 0.16 -5.36 1.64
C VAL A 130 1.02 -5.83 2.81
N LEU A 131 0.98 -7.13 3.10
CA LEU A 131 1.46 -7.68 4.36
C LEU A 131 2.25 -8.96 4.12
N LEU A 132 3.33 -9.15 4.88
CA LEU A 132 3.97 -10.46 5.01
C LEU A 132 3.41 -11.17 6.24
N ARG A 133 2.86 -12.37 6.05
CA ARG A 133 2.19 -13.11 7.12
C ARG A 133 3.12 -13.48 8.26
N GLU A 134 4.33 -13.92 7.96
CA GLU A 134 5.24 -14.51 8.95
C GLU A 134 5.69 -13.48 9.99
N ALA A 135 5.92 -12.25 9.54
CA ALA A 135 6.38 -11.15 10.39
C ALA A 135 5.26 -10.17 10.78
N HIS A 136 4.02 -10.39 10.30
CA HIS A 136 2.94 -9.39 10.34
C HIS A 136 3.40 -8.01 9.82
N LEU A 137 4.34 -8.00 8.87
CA LEU A 137 5.07 -6.81 8.46
C LEU A 137 4.32 -6.11 7.33
N LEU A 138 4.05 -4.82 7.50
CA LEU A 138 3.53 -3.96 6.44
C LEU A 138 4.61 -3.72 5.37
N VAL A 139 4.26 -4.07 4.14
CA VAL A 139 5.08 -3.88 2.95
C VAL A 139 4.71 -2.59 2.24
N ASP A 140 3.41 -2.41 2.01
CA ASP A 140 2.83 -1.23 1.38
C ASP A 140 1.48 -0.89 2.03
N GLY A 141 1.10 0.38 1.94
CA GLY A 141 -0.15 0.89 2.48
C GLY A 141 -0.01 1.61 3.81
N TYR A 142 1.17 2.16 4.13
CA TYR A 142 1.43 2.95 5.34
C TYR A 142 0.39 4.04 5.58
N CYS A 143 0.03 4.79 4.53
CA CYS A 143 -0.98 5.84 4.63
C CYS A 143 -2.36 5.27 5.00
N ARG A 144 -2.76 4.19 4.32
CA ARG A 144 -4.04 3.50 4.56
C ARG A 144 -4.09 2.92 5.98
N HIS A 145 -3.08 2.14 6.36
CA HIS A 145 -2.96 1.57 7.71
C HIS A 145 -3.07 2.65 8.80
N SER A 146 -2.23 3.68 8.72
CA SER A 146 -2.19 4.71 9.76
C SER A 146 -3.42 5.62 9.77
N THR A 147 -4.07 5.85 8.62
CA THR A 147 -5.35 6.59 8.56
C THR A 147 -6.48 5.75 9.16
N LEU A 148 -6.61 4.48 8.79
CA LEU A 148 -7.66 3.59 9.31
C LEU A 148 -7.54 3.41 10.83
N LYS A 149 -6.31 3.25 11.36
CA LYS A 149 -6.07 3.23 12.81
C LYS A 149 -6.50 4.52 13.50
N GLU A 150 -6.19 5.68 12.94
CA GLU A 150 -6.59 6.98 13.51
C GLU A 150 -8.12 7.18 13.50
N MET A 151 -8.80 6.56 12.54
CA MET A 151 -10.26 6.52 12.45
C MET A 151 -10.88 5.45 13.36
N SER A 152 -10.10 4.78 14.20
CA SER A 152 -10.54 3.70 15.09
C SER A 152 -11.18 2.52 14.35
N ILE A 153 -10.76 2.26 13.11
CA ILE A 153 -11.20 1.09 12.35
C ILE A 153 -10.31 -0.10 12.76
N PRO A 154 -10.89 -1.21 13.24
CA PRO A 154 -10.09 -2.30 13.81
C PRO A 154 -9.48 -3.21 12.73
N GLU A 155 -10.14 -3.33 11.58
CA GLU A 155 -9.77 -4.30 10.55
C GLU A 155 -9.78 -3.68 9.16
N ALA A 156 -8.94 -4.22 8.28
CA ALA A 156 -8.88 -3.85 6.88
C ALA A 156 -8.73 -5.07 5.99
N TYR A 157 -9.08 -4.93 4.70
CA TYR A 157 -8.61 -5.89 3.71
C TYR A 157 -7.11 -5.73 3.49
N GLY A 158 -6.40 -6.86 3.46
CA GLY A 158 -4.99 -6.94 3.14
C GLY A 158 -4.70 -8.02 2.10
N TYR A 159 -3.73 -7.74 1.22
CA TYR A 159 -3.04 -8.77 0.45
C TYR A 159 -1.94 -9.37 1.32
N VAL A 160 -2.17 -10.59 1.78
CA VAL A 160 -1.31 -11.33 2.69
C VAL A 160 -0.47 -12.32 1.92
N GLY A 161 0.84 -12.08 1.89
CA GLY A 161 1.83 -12.93 1.26
C GLY A 161 2.37 -13.96 2.24
N ARG A 162 2.29 -15.24 1.87
CA ARG A 162 2.90 -16.36 2.61
C ARG A 162 4.02 -17.01 1.81
N ILE A 163 5.11 -17.37 2.47
CA ILE A 163 6.09 -18.30 1.89
C ILE A 163 5.40 -19.66 1.75
N LEU A 164 5.54 -20.28 0.59
CA LEU A 164 5.19 -21.68 0.43
C LEU A 164 6.31 -22.49 1.07
N ASP A 165 6.07 -23.05 2.25
CA ASP A 165 6.93 -24.09 2.80
C ASP A 165 6.97 -25.25 1.80
N LYS A 166 8.17 -25.69 1.45
CA LYS A 166 8.38 -26.91 0.65
C LYS A 166 8.22 -28.14 1.51
#